data_AF-A0A251VQ17-F1
#
_entry.id   AF-A0A251VQ17-F1
#
_cell.length_a   1.000
_cell.length_b   1.000
_cell.length_c   1.000
_cell.angle_alpha   90.00
_cell.angle_beta   90.00
_cell.angle_gamma   90.00
#
_symmetry.space_group_name_H-M   'P 1'
#
loop_
_entity.id
_entity.type
_entity.pdbx_description
1 polymer ?
#
loop_
_entity_poly.entity_id
_entity_poly.type
_entity_poly.pdbx_seq_one_letter_code
_entity_poly.pdbx_strand_id
1 'polypeptide(L)'
;MAQRRKIETPVTTKPDIGLDLQQVATDVAKLYQESLNLRPISFDAGRRHSLTKAYEWISSQIQVGKSVTSTDIITYVQNELDSLPTDPHLNGASSSSTASIENNEPGENAPQDMEEDPPHV
;
A
#
# COMPACT_ATOMS: atom_id res chain seq x y z
N MET A 1 5.14 -70.37 -11.34
CA MET A 1 4.47 -69.35 -12.19
C MET A 1 4.55 -68.02 -11.46
N ALA A 2 5.21 -67.00 -12.00
CA ALA A 2 5.39 -65.71 -11.35
C ALA A 2 4.66 -64.61 -12.14
N GLN A 3 3.65 -63.98 -11.54
CA GLN A 3 2.92 -62.86 -12.13
C GLN A 3 3.71 -61.55 -11.95
N ARG A 4 4.16 -60.97 -13.07
CA ARG A 4 4.72 -59.62 -13.10
C ARG A 4 3.55 -58.63 -13.09
N ARG A 5 3.40 -57.89 -12.00
CA ARG A 5 2.54 -56.70 -11.96
C ARG A 5 3.18 -55.61 -12.83
N LYS A 6 2.47 -55.22 -13.89
CA LYS A 6 2.81 -54.05 -14.72
C LYS A 6 2.47 -52.81 -13.89
N ILE A 7 3.49 -52.04 -13.55
CA ILE A 7 3.35 -50.74 -12.89
C ILE A 7 3.07 -49.75 -14.02
N GLU A 8 1.85 -49.23 -14.06
CA GLU A 8 1.48 -48.13 -14.93
C GLU A 8 2.09 -46.85 -14.36
N THR A 9 2.95 -46.22 -15.15
CA THR A 9 3.50 -44.88 -14.86
C THR A 9 2.37 -43.85 -14.98
N PRO A 10 2.11 -43.00 -13.98
CA PRO A 10 1.21 -41.88 -14.15
C PRO A 10 1.77 -40.96 -15.24
N VAL A 11 0.95 -40.65 -16.24
CA VAL A 11 1.19 -39.58 -17.21
C VAL A 11 1.51 -38.32 -16.41
N THR A 12 2.78 -37.93 -16.43
CA THR A 12 3.20 -36.61 -15.98
C THR A 12 2.72 -35.63 -17.03
N THR A 13 1.48 -35.20 -16.90
CA THR A 13 1.00 -33.96 -17.49
C THR A 13 1.92 -32.89 -16.92
N LYS A 14 2.81 -32.33 -17.75
CA LYS A 14 3.58 -31.16 -17.36
C LYS A 14 2.58 -30.15 -16.84
N PRO A 15 2.70 -29.67 -15.59
CA PRO A 15 1.84 -28.60 -15.15
C PRO A 15 2.11 -27.42 -16.09
N ASP A 16 1.06 -26.85 -16.69
CA ASP A 16 1.11 -25.54 -17.32
C ASP A 16 1.27 -24.49 -16.22
N ILE A 17 2.42 -24.54 -15.52
CA ILE A 17 2.79 -23.65 -14.42
C ILE A 17 2.69 -22.19 -14.91
N GLY A 18 2.95 -21.96 -16.20
CA GLY A 18 2.80 -20.65 -16.84
C GLY A 18 1.35 -20.13 -16.91
N LEU A 19 0.37 -21.00 -17.19
CA LEU A 19 -1.04 -20.60 -17.25
C LEU A 19 -1.61 -20.38 -15.85
N ASP A 20 -1.24 -21.23 -14.89
CA ASP A 20 -1.67 -21.10 -13.50
C ASP A 20 -1.09 -19.85 -12.85
N LEU A 21 0.19 -19.52 -13.09
CA LEU A 21 0.80 -18.28 -12.55
C LEU A 21 0.17 -17.02 -13.12
N GLN A 22 -0.13 -17.01 -14.43
CA GLN A 22 -0.80 -15.88 -15.06
C GLN A 22 -2.21 -15.69 -14.51
N GLN A 23 -2.93 -16.79 -14.29
CA GLN A 23 -4.25 -16.75 -13.67
C GLN A 23 -4.18 -16.24 -12.22
N VAL A 24 -3.25 -16.74 -11.41
CA VAL A 24 -3.02 -16.28 -10.04
C VAL A 24 -2.66 -14.79 -10.01
N ALA A 25 -1.75 -14.33 -10.87
CA ALA A 25 -1.37 -12.92 -10.95
C ALA A 25 -2.57 -12.02 -11.31
N THR A 26 -3.42 -12.49 -12.22
CA THR A 26 -4.65 -11.78 -12.61
C THR A 26 -5.64 -11.70 -11.46
N ASP A 27 -5.83 -12.78 -10.71
CA ASP A 27 -6.76 -12.81 -9.59
C ASP A 27 -6.25 -11.98 -8.40
N VAL A 28 -4.94 -11.96 -8.15
CA VAL A 28 -4.32 -11.04 -7.18
C VAL A 28 -4.53 -9.59 -7.59
N ALA A 29 -4.35 -9.25 -8.88
CA ALA A 29 -4.57 -7.89 -9.37
C ALA A 29 -6.04 -7.44 -9.21
N LYS A 30 -7.00 -8.33 -9.48
CA LYS A 30 -8.43 -8.06 -9.26
C LYS A 30 -8.75 -7.85 -7.79
N LEU A 31 -8.27 -8.74 -6.91
CA LEU A 31 -8.47 -8.61 -5.47
C LEU A 31 -7.86 -7.33 -4.92
N TYR A 32 -6.69 -6.93 -5.43
CA TYR A 32 -6.08 -5.66 -5.08
C TYR A 32 -6.95 -4.47 -5.51
N GLN A 33 -7.41 -4.44 -6.76
CA GLN A 33 -8.29 -3.38 -7.24
C GLN A 33 -9.59 -3.30 -6.43
N GLU A 34 -10.18 -4.46 -6.10
CA GLU A 34 -11.37 -4.51 -5.24
C GLU A 34 -11.07 -3.98 -3.84
N SER A 35 -9.94 -4.36 -3.24
CA SER A 35 -9.53 -3.82 -1.95
C SER A 35 -9.33 -2.30 -1.99
N LEU A 36 -8.80 -1.76 -3.09
CA LEU A 36 -8.67 -0.32 -3.29
C LEU A 36 -10.04 0.37 -3.43
N ASN A 37 -11.01 -0.28 -4.07
CA ASN A 37 -12.37 0.23 -4.18
C ASN A 37 -13.07 0.27 -2.80
N LEU A 38 -12.71 -0.62 -1.88
CA LEU A 38 -13.22 -0.65 -0.50
C LEU A 38 -12.52 0.34 0.44
N ARG A 39 -11.27 0.73 0.14
CA ARG A 39 -10.49 1.72 0.90
C ARG A 39 -11.27 2.99 1.28
N PRO A 40 -12.03 3.66 0.40
CA PRO A 40 -12.80 4.85 0.77
C PRO A 40 -13.87 4.57 1.83
N ILE A 41 -14.50 3.39 1.80
CA ILE A 41 -15.52 3.00 2.78
C ILE A 41 -14.88 2.77 4.14
N SER A 42 -13.75 2.05 4.18
CA SER A 42 -12.99 1.83 5.42
C SER A 42 -12.47 3.14 6.01
N PHE A 43 -11.99 4.05 5.17
CA PHE A 43 -11.55 5.37 5.60
C PHE A 43 -12.68 6.22 6.16
N ASP A 44 -13.84 6.22 5.49
CA ASP A 44 -15.02 6.95 5.93
C ASP A 44 -15.59 6.38 7.25
N ALA A 45 -15.60 5.06 7.41
CA ALA A 45 -15.95 4.41 8.67
C ALA A 45 -14.99 4.81 9.81
N GLY A 46 -13.67 4.86 9.54
CA GLY A 46 -12.67 5.33 10.50
C GLY A 46 -12.90 6.78 10.92
N ARG A 47 -13.20 7.68 9.97
CA ARG A 47 -13.53 9.08 10.25
C ARG A 47 -14.78 9.25 11.11
N ARG A 48 -15.86 8.52 10.80
CA ARG A 48 -17.07 8.52 11.64
C ARG A 48 -16.75 8.05 13.05
N HIS A 49 -16.01 6.94 13.16
CA HIS A 49 -15.64 6.37 14.45
C HIS A 49 -14.81 7.33 15.31
N SER A 50 -13.80 8.01 14.72
CA SER A 50 -12.99 8.97 15.47
C SER A 50 -13.82 10.16 15.97
N LEU A 51 -14.77 10.64 15.16
CA LEU A 51 -15.67 11.73 15.57
C LEU A 51 -16.61 11.29 16.70
N THR A 52 -17.13 10.06 16.63
CA THR A 52 -17.96 9.49 17.70
C THR A 52 -17.19 9.41 19.01
N LYS A 53 -15.96 8.88 19.02
CA LYS A 53 -15.13 8.82 20.24
C LYS A 53 -14.84 10.20 20.81
N ALA A 54 -14.53 11.19 19.96
CA ALA A 54 -14.30 12.56 20.41
C ALA A 54 -15.56 13.16 21.06
N TYR A 55 -16.73 12.96 20.45
CA TYR A 55 -18.00 13.42 20.99
C TYR A 55 -18.34 12.77 22.33
N GLU A 56 -18.18 11.45 22.45
CA GLU A 56 -18.40 10.71 23.69
C GLU A 56 -17.47 11.21 24.79
N TRP A 57 -16.18 11.40 24.48
CA TRP A 57 -15.22 11.95 25.43
C TRP A 57 -15.59 13.37 25.87
N ILE A 58 -15.90 14.28 24.95
CA ILE A 58 -16.34 15.65 25.30
C ILE A 58 -17.57 15.62 26.20
N SER A 59 -18.57 14.79 25.85
CA SER A 59 -19.79 14.63 26.63
C SER A 59 -19.50 14.14 28.05
N SER A 60 -18.55 13.22 28.21
CA SER A 60 -18.12 12.73 29.52
C SER A 60 -17.45 13.83 30.36
N GLN A 61 -16.64 14.72 29.74
CA GLN A 61 -16.01 15.82 30.47
C GLN A 61 -17.05 16.85 30.95
N ILE A 62 -18.03 17.18 30.10
CA ILE A 62 -19.10 18.12 30.44
C ILE A 62 -19.97 17.56 31.56
N GLN A 63 -20.29 16.26 31.56
CA GLN A 63 -21.04 15.62 32.65
C GLN A 63 -20.30 15.70 33.99
N VAL A 64 -18.97 15.70 33.98
CA VAL A 64 -18.12 15.88 35.17
C VAL A 64 -17.99 17.37 35.57
N GLY A 65 -18.66 18.28 34.84
CA GLY A 65 -18.63 19.72 35.09
C GLY A 65 -17.35 20.41 34.60
N LYS A 66 -16.54 19.71 33.78
CA LYS A 66 -15.33 20.28 33.19
C LYS A 66 -15.69 21.01 31.90
N SER A 67 -15.21 22.24 31.78
CA SER A 67 -15.21 22.95 30.50
C SER A 67 -14.12 22.38 29.60
N VAL A 68 -14.48 21.94 28.40
CA VAL A 68 -13.54 21.43 27.40
C VAL A 68 -13.08 22.57 26.50
N THR A 69 -11.77 22.80 26.42
CA THR A 69 -11.16 23.76 25.49
C THR A 69 -10.65 23.05 24.22
N SER A 70 -10.38 23.81 23.15
CA SER A 70 -9.79 23.26 21.93
C SER A 70 -8.45 22.55 22.17
N THR A 71 -7.64 23.05 23.10
CA THR A 71 -6.37 22.43 23.49
C THR A 71 -6.57 21.06 24.13
N ASP A 72 -7.60 20.91 24.96
CA ASP A 72 -7.92 19.63 25.61
C ASP A 72 -8.34 18.57 24.58
N ILE A 73 -9.12 18.99 23.56
CA ILE A 73 -9.54 18.11 22.45
C ILE A 73 -8.32 17.65 21.64
N ILE A 74 -7.43 18.58 21.28
CA ILE A 74 -6.21 18.26 20.53
C ILE A 74 -5.34 17.29 21.33
N THR A 75 -5.16 17.55 22.62
CA THR A 75 -4.38 16.70 23.53
C THR A 75 -4.99 15.30 23.65
N TYR A 76 -6.32 15.21 23.77
CA TYR A 76 -7.02 13.93 23.78
C TYR A 76 -6.80 13.14 22.48
N VAL A 77 -6.94 13.77 21.32
CA VAL A 77 -6.73 13.11 20.03
C VAL A 77 -5.28 12.64 19.87
N GLN A 78 -4.30 13.45 20.27
CA GLN A 78 -2.89 13.04 20.25
C GLN A 78 -2.64 11.83 21.13
N ASN A 79 -3.14 11.83 22.37
CA ASN A 79 -3.01 10.70 23.28
C ASN A 79 -3.68 9.42 22.73
N GLU A 80 -4.82 9.53 22.06
CA GLU A 80 -5.49 8.39 21.41
C GLU A 80 -4.69 7.84 20.21
N LEU A 81 -3.99 8.71 19.47
CA LEU A 81 -3.10 8.28 18.38
C LEU A 81 -1.84 7.60 18.91
N ASP A 82 -1.26 8.13 19.99
CA ASP A 82 -0.05 7.59 20.62
C ASP A 82 -0.32 6.28 21.38
N SER A 83 -1.55 6.11 21.89
CA SER A 83 -1.99 4.90 22.59
C SER A 83 -2.54 3.81 21.67
N LEU A 84 -2.61 4.06 20.36
CA LEU A 84 -3.06 3.05 19.40
C LEU A 84 -2.14 1.83 19.54
N PRO A 85 -2.67 0.64 19.90
CA PRO A 85 -1.85 -0.55 19.94
C PRO A 85 -1.24 -0.72 18.56
N THR A 86 0.09 -0.70 18.49
CA THR A 86 0.83 -1.07 17.28
C THR A 86 0.45 -2.51 17.01
N ASP A 87 -0.54 -2.72 16.16
CA ASP A 87 -0.97 -4.05 15.78
C ASP A 87 0.27 -4.75 15.19
N PRO A 88 0.76 -5.85 15.79
CA PRO A 88 2.00 -6.49 15.36
C PRO A 88 1.93 -7.01 13.91
N HIS A 89 0.74 -7.00 13.30
CA HIS A 89 0.49 -7.37 11.90
C HIS A 89 0.55 -6.20 10.90
N LEU A 90 0.55 -4.93 11.34
CA LEU A 90 0.52 -3.76 10.44
C LEU A 90 1.90 -3.14 10.16
N ASN A 91 2.98 -3.69 10.73
CA ASN A 91 4.35 -3.18 10.55
C ASN A 91 4.93 -3.39 9.13
N GLY A 92 4.18 -4.01 8.20
CA GLY A 92 4.65 -4.33 6.85
C GLY A 92 4.34 -3.30 5.76
N ALA A 93 3.49 -2.29 6.02
CA ALA A 93 2.96 -1.41 4.97
C ALA A 93 3.57 0.02 4.91
N SER A 94 4.48 0.38 5.82
CA SER A 94 4.93 1.78 5.97
C SER A 94 6.15 2.18 5.14
N SER A 95 6.66 1.34 4.25
CA SER A 95 7.78 1.70 3.36
C SER A 95 7.35 1.69 1.88
N SER A 96 6.33 2.47 1.53
CA SER A 96 6.13 2.90 0.14
C SER A 96 7.06 4.10 -0.13
N SER A 97 8.32 3.80 -0.43
CA SER A 97 9.20 4.77 -1.09
C SER A 97 8.58 5.13 -2.43
N THR A 98 8.20 6.40 -2.62
CA THR A 98 7.84 6.94 -3.92
C THR A 98 9.10 6.92 -4.80
N ALA A 99 9.26 5.89 -5.61
CA ALA A 99 10.21 5.90 -6.70
C ALA A 99 9.71 6.88 -7.76
N SER A 100 10.32 8.05 -7.83
CA SER A 100 10.19 9.00 -8.93
C SER A 100 10.59 8.28 -10.22
N ILE A 101 9.62 7.98 -11.09
CA ILE A 101 9.92 7.62 -12.48
C ILE A 101 10.13 8.94 -13.23
N GLU A 102 11.40 9.31 -13.34
CA GLU A 102 11.90 10.37 -14.21
C GLU A 102 11.81 9.88 -15.66
N ASN A 103 10.93 10.50 -16.44
CA ASN A 103 10.84 10.26 -17.88
C ASN A 103 12.13 10.76 -18.53
N ASN A 104 12.95 9.84 -19.05
CA ASN A 104 14.14 10.20 -19.82
C ASN A 104 13.84 9.98 -21.31
N GLU A 105 13.67 11.07 -22.05
CA GLU A 105 13.71 11.08 -23.52
C GLU A 105 15.12 10.70 -23.99
N PRO A 106 15.30 9.81 -24.99
CA PRO A 106 16.58 9.65 -25.64
C PRO A 106 16.80 10.81 -26.61
N GLY A 107 17.52 11.85 -26.15
CA GLY A 107 18.07 12.90 -26.99
C GLY A 107 19.07 12.33 -27.99
N GLU A 108 18.72 12.45 -29.27
CA GLU A 108 19.52 12.07 -30.42
C GLU A 108 20.76 12.99 -30.52
N ASN A 109 21.92 12.35 -30.59
CA ASN A 109 23.25 12.92 -30.43
C ASN A 109 23.65 13.71 -31.69
N ALA A 110 24.09 14.96 -31.50
CA ALA A 110 24.70 15.77 -32.57
C ALA A 110 26.13 15.31 -32.88
N PRO A 111 26.61 15.39 -34.13
CA PRO A 111 28.03 15.36 -34.42
C PRO A 111 28.69 16.71 -34.17
N GLN A 112 29.84 16.64 -33.52
CA GLN A 112 30.75 17.72 -33.19
C GLN A 112 31.52 18.18 -34.44
N ASP A 113 31.70 19.50 -34.60
CA ASP A 113 32.88 20.07 -35.26
C ASP A 113 33.42 21.17 -34.33
N MET A 114 34.67 20.97 -33.91
CA MET A 114 35.48 21.90 -33.13
C MET A 114 36.38 22.69 -34.07
N GLU A 115 36.57 23.98 -33.78
CA GLU A 115 37.75 24.85 -34.02
C GLU A 115 37.25 26.28 -34.32
N GLU A 116 37.76 27.39 -33.79
CA GLU A 116 38.74 27.75 -32.77
C GLU A 116 38.50 29.29 -32.57
N ASP A 117 38.66 29.81 -31.36
CA ASP A 117 38.56 31.24 -30.98
C ASP A 117 39.92 31.97 -31.24
N PRO A 118 40.22 33.27 -30.94
CA PRO A 118 39.51 34.58 -30.87
C PRO A 118 40.32 35.66 -31.71
N PRO A 119 40.37 37.02 -31.48
CA PRO A 119 39.73 37.88 -30.47
C PRO A 119 39.09 39.23 -30.92
N HIS A 120 38.28 39.73 -29.99
CA HIS A 120 37.95 41.12 -29.64
C HIS A 120 38.63 42.28 -30.40
N VAL A 121 37.79 43.18 -30.94
CA VAL A 121 37.76 44.63 -30.66
C VAL A 121 36.32 45.11 -30.65
#